data_AF-A0A9X2ZJV0-F1
#
_entry.id   AF-A0A9X2ZJV0-F1
#
_cell.length_a   1.000
_cell.length_b   1.000
_cell.length_c   1.000
_cell.angle_alpha   90.00
_cell.angle_beta   90.00
_cell.angle_gamma   90.00
#
_symmetry.space_group_name_H-M   'P 1'
#
loop_
_entity.id
_entity.type
_entity.pdbx_description
1 polymer ?
#
loop_
_entity_poly.entity_id
_entity_poly.type
_entity_poly.pdbx_seq_one_letter_code
_entity_poly.pdbx_strand_id
1 'polypeptide(L)' 'MLKNILSLGGAQKLTKNEQKEINGGSVPTDGYCPIGMCQYAVNGPCRRESDRCI' A
#
# COMPACT_ATOMS: atom_id res chain seq x y z
N MET A 1 24.81 -5.43 -1.46
CA MET A 1 23.73 -4.61 -2.09
C MET A 1 23.40 -5.22 -3.43
N LEU A 2 22.15 -5.61 -3.66
CA LEU A 2 21.68 -6.12 -4.96
C LEU A 2 21.65 -4.98 -5.97
N LYS A 3 22.66 -4.88 -6.82
CA LYS A 3 22.66 -3.95 -7.95
C LYS A 3 21.84 -4.58 -9.08
N ASN A 4 20.76 -3.89 -9.48
CA ASN A 4 19.99 -4.13 -10.70
C ASN A 4 19.16 -5.43 -10.76
N ILE A 5 18.25 -5.62 -9.81
CA ILE A 5 17.27 -6.75 -9.81
C ILE A 5 16.49 -6.86 -11.12
N LEU A 6 16.28 -5.75 -11.85
CA LEU A 6 15.55 -5.73 -13.11
C LEU A 6 16.29 -6.41 -14.28
N SER A 7 17.59 -6.71 -14.17
CA SER A 7 18.32 -7.46 -15.19
C SER A 7 18.25 -8.98 -15.01
N LEU A 8 17.57 -9.46 -13.97
CA LEU A 8 17.34 -10.89 -13.77
C LEU A 8 16.19 -11.36 -14.67
N GLY A 9 16.37 -12.51 -15.32
CA GLY A 9 15.31 -13.12 -16.13
C GLY A 9 14.06 -13.38 -15.28
N GLY A 10 12.90 -12.93 -15.77
CA GLY A 10 11.62 -13.02 -15.05
C GLY A 10 11.34 -11.88 -14.07
N ALA A 11 12.28 -10.95 -13.85
CA ALA A 11 11.99 -9.73 -13.09
C ALA A 11 11.20 -8.74 -13.95
N GLN A 12 10.07 -8.26 -13.43
CA GLN A 12 9.26 -7.24 -14.10
C GLN A 12 9.09 -6.03 -13.20
N LYS A 13 9.22 -4.84 -13.79
CA LYS A 13 8.95 -3.60 -13.07
C LYS A 13 7.45 -3.38 -13.01
N LEU A 14 6.91 -3.30 -11.79
CA LEU A 14 5.53 -2.89 -11.57
C LEU A 14 5.30 -1.48 -12.10
N THR A 15 4.17 -1.29 -12.77
CA THR A 15 3.64 0.02 -13.16
C THR A 15 3.34 0.86 -11.92
N LYS A 16 3.18 2.18 -12.12
CA LYS A 16 2.79 3.08 -11.03
C LYS A 16 1.44 2.70 -10.40
N ASN A 17 0.53 2.13 -11.18
CA ASN A 17 -0.79 1.72 -10.68
C ASN A 17 -0.70 0.44 -9.86
N GLU A 18 0.01 -0.58 -10.33
CA GLU A 18 0.23 -1.82 -9.55
C GLU A 18 0.99 -1.53 -8.25
N GLN A 19 1.98 -0.64 -8.29
CA GLN A 19 2.65 -0.17 -7.08
C GLN A 19 1.69 0.54 -6.12
N LYS A 20 0.69 1.27 -6.62
CA LYS A 20 -0.34 1.89 -5.78
C LYS A 20 -1.33 0.87 -5.24
N GLU A 21 -1.65 -0.19 -5.95
CA GLU A 21 -2.53 -1.25 -5.41
C GLU A 21 -1.84 -2.05 -4.30
N ILE A 22 -0.52 -2.20 -4.37
CA ILE A 22 0.27 -2.91 -3.35
C ILE A 22 0.60 -2.00 -2.16
N ASN A 23 1.01 -0.75 -2.41
CA ASN A 23 1.48 0.17 -1.37
C ASN A 23 0.43 1.19 -0.92
N GLY A 24 -0.55 1.47 -1.76
CA GLY A 24 -1.66 2.38 -1.46
C GLY A 24 -2.74 1.60 -0.73
N GLY A 25 -2.98 1.98 0.52
CA GLY A 25 -4.06 1.43 1.32
C GLY A 25 -5.42 1.50 0.64
N SER A 26 -6.33 0.59 0.99
CA SER A 26 -7.71 0.61 0.49
C SER A 26 -8.46 1.82 1.05
N VAL A 27 -9.13 2.62 0.23
CA VAL A 27 -9.99 3.71 0.74
C VAL A 27 -11.36 3.11 1.12
N PRO A 28 -11.83 3.30 2.36
CA PRO A 28 -13.11 2.76 2.80
C PRO A 28 -14.28 3.54 2.19
N THR A 29 -15.32 2.84 1.75
CA THR A 29 -16.51 3.43 1.11
C THR A 29 -17.44 4.13 2.09
N ASP A 30 -17.44 3.69 3.35
CA ASP A 30 -18.22 4.21 4.47
C ASP A 30 -17.44 5.25 5.29
N GLY A 31 -16.22 5.59 4.85
CA GLY A 31 -15.35 6.58 5.47
C GLY A 31 -14.53 6.08 6.65
N TYR A 32 -14.66 4.80 7.05
CA TYR A 32 -13.92 4.20 8.16
C TYR A 32 -13.28 2.86 7.79
N CYS A 33 -12.03 2.67 8.19
CA CYS A 33 -11.34 1.42 7.96
C CYS A 33 -11.93 0.26 8.78
N PRO A 34 -11.90 -0.97 8.24
CA PRO A 34 -12.31 -2.16 8.98
C PRO A 34 -11.43 -2.38 10.22
N ILE A 35 -11.97 -3.09 11.21
CA ILE A 35 -11.31 -3.39 12.49
C ILE A 35 -9.94 -4.04 12.25
N GLY A 36 -8.90 -3.55 12.94
CA GLY A 36 -7.49 -3.99 12.75
C GLY A 36 -6.72 -3.20 11.68
N MET A 37 -7.38 -2.20 11.07
CA MET A 37 -6.75 -1.20 10.20
C MET A 37 -7.02 0.21 10.73
N CYS A 38 -6.18 1.14 10.33
CA CYS A 38 -6.23 2.52 10.80
C CYS A 38 -6.14 3.52 9.64
N GLN A 39 -6.68 4.73 9.87
CA GLN A 39 -6.71 5.81 8.89
C GLN A 39 -6.26 7.12 9.53
N TYR A 40 -5.53 7.94 8.78
CA TYR A 40 -5.09 9.28 9.22
C TYR A 40 -6.18 10.35 9.07
N ALA A 41 -7.17 10.10 8.22
CA ALA A 41 -8.30 11.00 7.95
C ALA A 41 -9.53 10.20 7.51
N VAL A 42 -10.72 10.75 7.73
CA VAL A 42 -11.98 10.18 7.21
C VAL A 42 -11.90 10.14 5.68
N ASN A 43 -12.28 9.01 5.07
CA ASN A 43 -12.07 8.70 3.64
C ASN A 43 -10.59 8.64 3.19
N GLY A 44 -9.65 8.51 4.12
CA GLY A 44 -8.25 8.26 3.81
C GLY A 44 -7.99 6.78 3.49
N PRO A 45 -6.82 6.45 2.90
CA PRO A 45 -6.44 5.05 2.67
C PRO A 45 -6.18 4.32 4.00
N CYS A 46 -6.73 3.12 4.11
CA CYS A 46 -6.53 2.21 5.24
C CYS A 46 -5.12 1.63 5.27
N ARG A 47 -4.52 1.64 6.46
CA ARG A 47 -3.18 1.12 6.73
C ARG A 47 -3.29 0.02 7.77
N ARG A 48 -2.29 -0.86 7.83
CA ARG A 48 -2.25 -1.85 8.91
C ARG A 48 -1.93 -1.14 10.22
N GLU A 49 -2.46 -1.63 11.32
CA GLU A 49 -2.25 -1.05 12.65
C GLU A 49 -0.76 -0.97 13.05
N SER A 50 0.08 -1.87 12.52
CA SER A 50 1.53 -1.85 12.66
C SER A 50 2.22 -0.61 12.06
N ASP A 51 1.56 0.10 11.15
CA ASP A 51 2.11 1.25 10.43
C ASP A 51 2.07 2.55 11.26
N ARG A 52 1.77 2.47 12.57
CA ARG A 52 1.67 3.58 13.53
C ARG A 52 0.76 4.70 13.02
N CYS A 53 -0.54 4.47 13.05
CA CYS A 53 -1.49 5.58 12.96
C CYS A 53 -1.42 6.42 14.24
N ILE A 54 -1.49 7.74 14.09
CA ILE A 54 -1.46 8.72 15.20
C ILE A 54 -2.80 8.68 15.94
#